data_AF-A0A939KB76-F1
#
_entry.id   AF-A0A939KB76-F1
#
_cell.length_a   1.000
_cell.length_b   1.000
_cell.length_c   1.000
_cell.angle_alpha   90.00
_cell.angle_beta   90.00
_cell.angle_gamma   90.00
#
_symmetry.space_group_name_H-M   'P 1'
#
loop_
_entity.id
_entity.type
_entity.pdbx_description
1 polymer ?
#
loop_
_entity_poly.entity_id
_entity_poly.type
_entity_poly.pdbx_seq_one_letter_code
_entity_poly.pdbx_strand_id
1 'polypeptide(L)'
;MAKIKLTKSAVDAAQPQDKAIELRDTVVPGFLCKITPAGRKVFMLQYRTNAGERRKPALGQYGELTVDQARTMAQEWLAEVRKGGDPSAAKNAARKAPTMKEFCHTFMEDYSKQRNKPSTQRGYQGVIDRCIIPIMGRMKVQDVKRPDVAALMKKLAYKQAEANRTFGVLRKMFNLAEVWGLRPDGTNPCRHVPMYPPGKETRLIVDD
;
A
#
# COMPACT_ATOMS: atom_id res chain seq x y z
N MET A 1 21.35 -15.08 27.30
CA MET A 1 20.04 -14.41 27.36
C MET A 1 19.04 -15.38 27.97
N ALA A 2 18.38 -15.00 29.06
CA ALA A 2 17.40 -15.87 29.71
C ALA A 2 16.20 -16.09 28.77
N LYS A 3 15.80 -17.35 28.59
CA LYS A 3 14.55 -17.73 27.92
C LYS A 3 13.51 -17.93 29.02
N ILE A 4 12.36 -17.29 28.90
CA ILE A 4 11.25 -17.44 29.85
C ILE A 4 9.96 -17.69 29.06
N LYS A 5 8.99 -18.36 29.67
CA LYS A 5 7.65 -18.38 29.07
C LYS A 5 7.09 -16.97 29.18
N LEU A 6 6.84 -16.30 28.05
CA LEU A 6 6.25 -14.97 28.08
C LEU A 6 4.81 -15.10 28.57
N THR A 7 4.53 -14.51 29.71
CA THR A 7 3.17 -14.35 30.23
C THR A 7 2.88 -12.88 30.40
N LYS A 8 1.60 -12.52 30.52
CA LYS A 8 1.20 -11.13 30.80
C LYS A 8 1.98 -10.57 32.01
N SER A 9 1.98 -11.32 33.11
CA SER A 9 2.69 -10.93 34.33
C SER A 9 4.21 -10.77 34.14
N ALA A 10 4.85 -11.66 33.37
CA ALA A 10 6.28 -11.57 33.10
C ALA A 10 6.63 -10.34 32.23
N VAL A 11 5.77 -10.01 31.26
CA VAL A 11 5.93 -8.82 30.43
C VAL A 11 5.64 -7.56 31.23
N ASP A 12 4.62 -7.55 32.10
CA ASP A 12 4.28 -6.43 32.98
C ASP A 12 5.40 -6.11 33.97
N ALA A 13 5.93 -7.14 34.64
CA ALA A 13 7.01 -7.00 35.63
C ALA A 13 8.36 -6.56 35.03
N ALA A 14 8.52 -6.64 33.71
CA ALA A 14 9.75 -6.24 33.05
C ALA A 14 9.94 -4.71 33.09
N GLN A 15 10.99 -4.28 33.80
CA GLN A 15 11.38 -2.89 33.92
C GLN A 15 12.31 -2.46 32.77
N PRO A 16 12.19 -1.23 32.27
CA PRO A 16 13.17 -0.66 31.34
C PRO A 16 14.54 -0.51 32.01
N GLN A 17 15.59 -0.66 31.21
CA GLN A 17 16.98 -0.39 31.60
C GLN A 17 17.59 0.60 30.60
N ASP A 18 18.81 1.08 30.87
CA ASP A 18 19.55 2.01 30.00
C ASP A 18 19.72 1.49 28.56
N LYS A 19 19.75 0.16 28.39
CA LYS A 19 19.80 -0.51 27.10
C LYS A 19 18.54 -1.34 26.87
N ALA A 20 18.15 -1.48 25.61
CA ALA A 20 16.99 -2.28 25.25
C ALA A 20 17.20 -3.75 25.64
N ILE A 21 16.21 -4.33 26.32
CA ILE A 21 16.22 -5.72 26.80
C ILE A 21 15.33 -6.56 25.89
N GLU A 22 15.71 -7.82 25.68
CA GLU A 22 14.92 -8.77 24.92
C GLU A 22 14.57 -10.00 25.77
N LEU A 23 13.29 -10.20 26.04
CA LEU A 23 12.77 -11.38 26.69
C LEU A 23 12.33 -12.38 25.62
N ARG A 24 12.94 -13.55 25.58
CA ARG A 24 12.64 -14.59 24.58
C ARG A 24 11.67 -15.61 25.13
N ASP A 25 10.65 -15.94 24.35
CA ASP A 25 9.66 -16.96 24.68
C ASP A 25 10.28 -18.36 24.59
N THR A 26 9.86 -19.24 25.50
CA THR A 26 10.23 -20.67 25.48
C THR A 26 9.28 -21.51 24.64
N VAL A 27 8.05 -21.05 24.40
CA VAL A 27 7.01 -21.81 23.68
C VAL A 27 7.17 -21.67 22.17
N VAL A 28 7.37 -20.45 21.68
CA VAL A 28 7.54 -20.17 20.24
C VAL A 28 8.99 -19.75 19.95
N PRO A 29 9.75 -20.55 19.19
CA PRO A 29 11.12 -20.21 18.81
C PRO A 29 11.19 -18.87 18.07
N GLY A 30 12.06 -17.99 18.53
CA GLY A 30 12.28 -16.68 17.90
C GLY A 30 11.26 -15.61 18.29
N PHE A 31 10.15 -15.96 18.96
CA PHE A 31 9.23 -14.97 19.53
C PHE A 31 9.86 -14.29 20.74
N LEU A 32 9.79 -12.97 20.78
CA LEU A 32 10.40 -12.18 21.85
C LEU A 32 9.65 -10.87 22.10
N CYS A 33 9.79 -10.35 23.31
CA CYS A 33 9.36 -9.02 23.70
C CYS A 33 10.58 -8.13 23.93
N LYS A 34 10.71 -7.07 23.13
CA LYS A 34 11.74 -6.03 23.28
C LYS A 34 11.19 -4.92 24.17
N ILE A 35 11.87 -4.65 25.28
CA ILE A 35 11.61 -3.48 26.12
C ILE A 35 12.64 -2.41 25.76
N THR A 36 12.17 -1.25 25.34
CA THR A 36 13.02 -0.08 25.07
C THR A 36 13.36 0.66 26.37
N PRO A 37 14.46 1.45 26.41
CA PRO A 37 14.78 2.29 27.57
C PRO A 37 13.65 3.26 27.94
N ALA A 38 12.88 3.70 26.94
CA ALA A 38 11.69 4.53 27.13
C ALA A 38 10.45 3.77 27.67
N GLY A 39 10.60 2.50 28.09
CA GLY A 39 9.52 1.69 28.66
C GLY A 39 8.56 1.07 27.64
N ARG A 40 8.69 1.35 26.33
CA ARG A 40 7.84 0.71 25.31
C ARG A 40 8.20 -0.77 25.17
N LYS A 41 7.18 -1.62 25.21
CA LYS A 41 7.28 -3.08 25.08
C LYS A 41 6.72 -3.50 23.72
N VAL A 42 7.54 -4.12 22.88
CA VAL A 42 7.19 -4.46 21.49
C VAL A 42 7.44 -5.94 21.25
N PHE A 43 6.43 -6.65 20.76
CA PHE A 43 6.55 -8.03 20.33
C PHE A 43 7.25 -8.10 18.98
N MET A 44 8.22 -8.99 18.86
CA MET A 44 8.99 -9.22 17.64
C MET A 44 9.13 -10.72 17.39
N LEU A 45 9.34 -11.08 16.13
CA LEU A 45 9.64 -12.45 15.74
C LEU A 45 10.98 -12.47 15.00
N GLN A 46 11.94 -13.22 15.50
CA GLN A 46 13.19 -13.49 14.82
C GLN A 46 13.07 -14.81 14.05
N TYR A 47 13.25 -14.77 12.73
CA TYR A 47 13.27 -15.96 11.88
C TYR A 47 14.29 -15.84 10.76
N ARG A 48 14.49 -16.94 10.04
CA ARG A 48 15.30 -17.00 8.82
C ARG A 48 14.40 -17.38 7.66
N THR A 49 14.48 -16.65 6.55
CA THR A 49 13.76 -17.00 5.32
C THR A 49 14.42 -18.21 4.64
N ASN A 50 13.72 -18.85 3.70
CA ASN A 50 14.29 -19.94 2.90
C ASN A 50 15.49 -19.47 2.04
N ALA A 51 15.52 -18.18 1.68
CA ALA A 51 16.67 -17.54 1.04
C ALA A 51 17.87 -17.31 1.99
N GLY A 52 17.75 -17.70 3.26
CA GLY A 52 18.83 -17.63 4.24
C GLY A 52 18.97 -16.27 4.93
N GLU A 53 18.09 -15.30 4.67
CA GLU A 53 18.14 -13.98 5.29
C GLU A 53 17.58 -14.00 6.71
N ARG A 54 18.25 -13.33 7.64
CA ARG A 54 17.79 -13.16 9.03
C ARG A 54 16.86 -11.95 9.11
N ARG A 55 15.62 -12.16 9.55
CA ARG A 55 14.62 -11.10 9.72
C ARG A 55 14.21 -11.00 11.20
N LYS A 56 13.91 -9.77 11.63
CA LYS A 56 13.40 -9.48 12.99
C LYS A 56 12.29 -8.41 12.96
N PRO A 57 11.17 -8.66 12.26
CA PRO A 57 10.04 -7.75 12.22
C PRO A 57 9.34 -7.60 13.58
N ALA A 58 8.75 -6.43 13.79
CA ALA A 58 7.82 -6.19 14.89
C ALA A 58 6.43 -6.74 14.52
N LEU A 59 5.83 -7.48 15.45
CA LEU A 59 4.46 -8.00 15.34
C LEU A 59 3.44 -6.95 15.81
N GLY A 60 3.73 -6.28 16.92
CA GLY A 60 2.90 -5.20 17.48
C GLY A 60 3.35 -4.76 18.86
N GLN A 61 2.70 -3.73 19.41
CA GLN A 61 3.03 -3.19 20.72
C GLN A 61 2.23 -3.91 21.82
N TYR A 62 2.85 -4.12 22.97
CA TYR A 62 2.15 -4.59 24.15
C TYR A 62 1.19 -3.50 24.67
N GLY A 63 -0.07 -3.87 24.87
CA GLY A 63 -1.17 -2.95 25.17
C GLY A 63 -2.19 -2.90 24.02
N GLU A 64 -1.71 -2.86 22.78
CA GLU A 64 -2.56 -3.09 21.59
C GLU A 64 -2.78 -4.59 21.36
N LEU A 65 -1.75 -5.39 21.61
CA LEU A 65 -1.80 -6.84 21.55
C LEU A 65 -1.54 -7.45 22.93
N THR A 66 -2.28 -8.52 23.23
CA THR A 66 -1.96 -9.41 24.35
C THR A 66 -0.81 -10.34 23.98
N VAL A 67 -0.14 -10.90 25.00
CA VAL A 67 0.96 -11.87 24.80
C VAL A 67 0.48 -13.08 23.99
N ASP A 68 -0.73 -13.57 24.26
CA ASP A 68 -1.27 -14.75 23.60
C ASP A 68 -1.64 -14.46 22.15
N GLN A 69 -2.27 -13.31 21.85
CA GLN A 69 -2.52 -12.89 20.47
C GLN A 69 -1.22 -12.73 19.68
N ALA A 70 -0.21 -12.09 20.29
CA ALA A 70 1.11 -11.95 19.66
C ALA A 70 1.80 -13.30 19.43
N ARG A 71 1.59 -14.27 20.34
CA ARG A 71 2.09 -15.64 20.17
C ARG A 71 1.41 -16.35 19.01
N THR A 72 0.09 -16.24 18.87
CA THR A 72 -0.65 -16.82 17.74
C THR A 72 -0.16 -16.23 16.41
N MET A 73 -0.04 -14.89 16.32
CA MET A 73 0.52 -14.24 15.12
C MET A 73 1.95 -14.70 14.82
N ALA A 74 2.77 -14.91 15.84
CA ALA A 74 4.13 -15.42 15.67
C ALA A 74 4.14 -16.83 15.05
N GLN A 75 3.22 -17.70 15.48
CA GLN A 75 3.07 -19.05 14.93
C GLN A 75 2.59 -19.03 13.47
N GLU A 76 1.62 -18.18 13.15
CA GLU A 76 1.14 -17.99 11.78
C GLU A 76 2.25 -17.52 10.85
N TRP A 77 3.05 -16.54 11.29
CA TRP A 77 4.19 -16.04 10.51
C TRP A 77 5.25 -17.10 10.30
N LEU A 78 5.56 -17.90 11.32
CA LEU A 78 6.48 -19.03 11.16
C LEU A 78 5.95 -20.08 10.18
N ALA A 79 4.63 -20.33 10.17
CA ALA A 79 4.01 -21.24 9.21
C ALA A 79 4.11 -20.69 7.77
N GLU A 80 3.90 -19.39 7.56
CA GLU A 80 4.07 -18.74 6.26
C GLU A 80 5.51 -18.80 5.77
N VAL A 81 6.48 -18.54 6.67
CA VAL A 81 7.91 -18.64 6.36
C VAL A 81 8.30 -20.06 5.95
N ARG A 82 7.78 -21.08 6.65
CA ARG A 82 8.02 -22.49 6.30
C ARG A 82 7.45 -22.86 4.92
N LYS A 83 6.35 -22.25 4.50
CA LYS A 83 5.78 -22.39 3.15
C LYS A 83 6.59 -21.66 2.07
N GLY A 84 7.67 -20.96 2.45
CA GLY A 84 8.54 -20.20 1.54
C GLY A 84 8.16 -18.74 1.36
N GLY A 85 7.17 -18.23 2.10
CA GLY A 85 6.84 -16.80 2.11
C GLY A 85 7.78 -15.97 2.99
N ASP A 86 7.72 -14.64 2.84
CA ASP A 86 8.29 -13.70 3.82
C ASP A 86 7.22 -12.66 4.20
N PRO A 87 6.52 -12.83 5.35
CA PRO A 87 5.47 -11.92 5.79
C PRO A 87 6.00 -10.50 6.06
N SER A 88 7.28 -10.37 6.43
CA SER A 88 7.94 -9.06 6.55
C SER A 88 8.16 -8.40 5.20
N ALA A 89 8.46 -9.17 4.15
CA ALA A 89 8.61 -8.63 2.80
C ALA A 89 7.26 -8.14 2.26
N ALA A 90 6.17 -8.88 2.47
CA ALA A 90 4.83 -8.46 2.08
C ALA A 90 4.41 -7.14 2.76
N LYS A 91 4.61 -7.02 4.09
CA LYS A 91 4.34 -5.76 4.80
C LYS A 91 5.25 -4.61 4.35
N ASN A 92 6.52 -4.88 4.05
CA ASN A 92 7.44 -3.86 3.57
C ASN A 92 7.12 -3.43 2.12
N ALA A 93 6.71 -4.35 1.25
CA ALA A 93 6.26 -4.05 -0.10
C ALA A 93 5.01 -3.17 -0.07
N ALA A 94 4.02 -3.51 0.77
CA ALA A 94 2.83 -2.67 0.95
C ALA A 94 3.16 -1.26 1.48
N ARG A 95 4.16 -1.13 2.36
CA ARG A 95 4.64 0.19 2.84
C ARG A 95 5.39 0.98 1.76
N LYS A 96 6.19 0.30 0.95
CA LYS A 96 6.98 0.90 -0.15
C LYS A 96 6.17 1.16 -1.41
N ALA A 97 4.98 0.60 -1.55
CA ALA A 97 4.12 0.86 -2.70
C ALA A 97 3.88 2.38 -2.82
N PRO A 98 4.03 2.97 -4.02
CA PRO A 98 3.80 4.38 -4.19
C PRO A 98 2.32 4.71 -3.96
N THR A 99 2.07 5.89 -3.41
CA THR A 99 0.74 6.51 -3.41
C THR A 99 0.35 6.91 -4.83
N MET A 100 -0.96 7.12 -5.06
CA MET A 100 -1.44 7.61 -6.34
C MET A 100 -0.84 8.98 -6.66
N LYS A 101 -0.64 9.85 -5.65
CA LYS A 101 -0.01 11.16 -5.84
C LYS A 101 1.44 11.02 -6.32
N GLU A 102 2.24 10.18 -5.68
CA GLU A 102 3.63 9.92 -6.10
C GLU A 102 3.66 9.32 -7.50
N PHE A 103 2.77 8.36 -7.78
CA PHE A 103 2.67 7.74 -9.09
C PHE A 103 2.24 8.72 -10.19
N CYS A 104 1.34 9.67 -9.90
CA CYS A 104 0.98 10.74 -10.83
C CYS A 104 2.21 11.56 -11.24
N HIS A 105 3.08 11.88 -10.28
CA HIS A 105 4.31 12.62 -10.53
C HIS A 105 5.26 11.81 -11.42
N THR A 106 5.55 10.55 -11.04
CA THR A 106 6.39 9.64 -11.85
C THR A 106 5.83 9.44 -13.26
N PHE A 107 4.52 9.30 -13.42
CA PHE A 107 3.88 9.20 -14.74
C PHE A 107 4.10 10.46 -15.59
N MET A 108 4.03 11.64 -14.99
CA MET A 108 4.25 12.89 -15.72
C MET A 108 5.70 13.04 -16.16
N GLU A 109 6.66 12.79 -15.26
CA GLU A 109 8.10 12.91 -15.52
C GLU A 109 8.60 11.83 -16.50
N ASP A 110 8.36 10.56 -16.19
CA ASP A 110 9.03 9.45 -16.87
C ASP A 110 8.30 9.00 -18.13
N TYR A 111 6.99 9.25 -18.23
CA TYR A 111 6.18 8.87 -19.39
C TYR A 111 5.70 10.08 -20.20
N SER A 112 4.99 11.01 -19.57
CA SER A 112 4.27 12.05 -20.31
C SER A 112 5.22 13.06 -20.96
N LYS A 113 6.23 13.54 -20.24
CA LYS A 113 7.21 14.51 -20.78
C LYS A 113 8.02 13.95 -21.95
N GLN A 114 8.33 12.65 -21.94
CA GLN A 114 9.15 12.03 -22.99
C GLN A 114 8.36 11.69 -24.26
N ARG A 115 7.04 11.46 -24.16
CA ARG A 115 6.24 10.89 -25.27
C ARG A 115 5.10 11.77 -25.76
N ASN A 116 4.59 12.68 -24.94
CA ASN A 116 3.39 13.45 -25.26
C ASN A 116 3.75 14.88 -25.67
N LYS A 117 2.94 15.47 -26.56
CA LYS A 117 3.03 16.89 -26.92
C LYS A 117 2.78 17.78 -25.69
N PRO A 118 3.34 19.00 -25.62
CA PRO A 118 3.14 19.91 -24.48
C PRO A 118 1.66 20.21 -24.17
N SER A 119 0.79 20.26 -25.19
CA SER A 119 -0.65 20.42 -25.01
C SER A 119 -1.27 19.24 -24.24
N THR A 120 -0.93 18.02 -24.61
CA THR A 120 -1.36 16.79 -23.93
C THR A 120 -0.82 16.71 -22.50
N GLN A 121 0.44 17.10 -22.30
CA GLN A 121 1.04 17.17 -20.95
C GLN A 121 0.25 18.11 -20.04
N ARG A 122 -0.07 19.33 -20.52
CA ARG A 122 -0.92 20.28 -19.79
C ARG A 122 -2.31 19.72 -19.49
N GLY A 123 -2.91 19.03 -20.46
CA GLY A 123 -4.20 18.36 -20.29
C GLY A 123 -4.17 17.29 -19.20
N TYR A 124 -3.14 16.42 -19.22
CA TYR A 124 -2.95 15.37 -18.21
C TYR A 124 -2.71 15.96 -16.83
N GLN A 125 -1.79 16.91 -16.71
CA GLN A 125 -1.47 17.58 -15.44
C GLN A 125 -2.73 18.22 -14.84
N GLY A 126 -3.49 18.99 -15.64
CA GLY A 126 -4.70 19.64 -15.16
C GLY A 126 -5.76 18.66 -14.65
N VAL A 127 -5.92 17.51 -15.30
CA VAL A 127 -6.86 16.47 -14.86
C VAL A 127 -6.35 15.73 -13.61
N ILE A 128 -5.04 15.47 -13.54
CA ILE A 128 -4.39 14.86 -12.38
C ILE A 128 -4.61 15.73 -11.13
N ASP A 129 -4.33 17.03 -11.24
CA ASP A 129 -4.38 17.96 -10.11
C ASP A 129 -5.81 18.24 -9.65
N ARG A 130 -6.76 18.38 -10.59
CA ARG A 130 -8.15 18.72 -10.24
C ARG A 130 -9.00 17.52 -9.85
N CYS A 131 -8.74 16.35 -10.43
CA CYS A 131 -9.65 15.21 -10.32
C CYS A 131 -9.02 13.99 -9.63
N ILE A 132 -7.78 13.64 -9.94
CA ILE A 132 -7.18 12.38 -9.45
C ILE A 132 -6.60 12.56 -8.05
N ILE A 133 -5.69 13.52 -7.87
CA ILE A 133 -5.00 13.75 -6.59
C ILE A 133 -5.99 14.10 -5.46
N PRO A 134 -7.00 14.96 -5.64
CA PRO A 134 -7.92 15.31 -4.55
C PRO A 134 -8.83 14.15 -4.12
N ILE A 135 -9.13 13.21 -5.01
CA ILE A 135 -10.06 12.11 -4.73
C ILE A 135 -9.32 10.88 -4.21
N MET A 136 -8.21 10.49 -4.84
CA MET A 136 -7.52 9.23 -4.56
C MET A 136 -6.01 9.36 -4.35
N GLY A 137 -5.47 10.59 -4.29
CA GLY A 137 -4.03 10.84 -4.16
C GLY A 137 -3.35 10.16 -2.97
N ARG A 138 -4.08 9.95 -1.86
CA ARG A 138 -3.58 9.28 -0.65
C ARG A 138 -3.61 7.75 -0.72
N MET A 139 -4.37 7.17 -1.64
CA MET A 139 -4.48 5.72 -1.79
C MET A 139 -3.20 5.15 -2.41
N LYS A 140 -2.85 3.91 -2.08
CA LYS A 140 -1.75 3.20 -2.75
C LYS A 140 -2.21 2.71 -4.11
N VAL A 141 -1.30 2.70 -5.09
CA VAL A 141 -1.62 2.28 -6.47
C VAL A 141 -2.19 0.85 -6.52
N GLN A 142 -1.68 -0.04 -5.68
CA GLN A 142 -2.16 -1.42 -5.53
C GLN A 142 -3.56 -1.54 -4.90
N ASP A 143 -3.92 -0.60 -4.02
CA ASP A 143 -5.15 -0.68 -3.23
C ASP A 143 -6.36 -0.10 -3.95
N VAL A 144 -6.15 0.65 -5.05
CA VAL A 144 -7.26 1.19 -5.85
C VAL A 144 -8.00 0.07 -6.57
N LYS A 145 -9.29 -0.08 -6.26
CA LYS A 145 -10.18 -1.09 -6.81
C LYS A 145 -11.20 -0.46 -7.77
N ARG A 146 -11.92 -1.31 -8.50
CA ARG A 146 -12.96 -0.89 -9.45
C ARG A 146 -14.05 0.00 -8.80
N PRO A 147 -14.53 -0.30 -7.57
CA PRO A 147 -15.52 0.57 -6.90
C PRO A 147 -15.01 2.00 -6.68
N ASP A 148 -13.72 2.17 -6.41
CA ASP A 148 -13.12 3.51 -6.20
C ASP A 148 -13.12 4.32 -7.49
N VAL A 149 -12.82 3.66 -8.62
CA VAL A 149 -12.88 4.29 -9.95
C VAL A 149 -14.32 4.63 -10.34
N ALA A 150 -15.28 3.74 -10.06
CA ALA A 150 -16.69 4.01 -10.30
C ALA A 150 -17.20 5.17 -9.41
N ALA A 151 -16.76 5.25 -8.16
CA ALA A 151 -17.08 6.35 -7.26
C ALA A 151 -16.47 7.68 -7.76
N LEU A 152 -15.23 7.66 -8.27
CA LEU A 152 -14.62 8.82 -8.91
C LEU A 152 -15.43 9.29 -10.12
N MET A 153 -15.84 8.36 -11.00
CA MET A 153 -16.68 8.66 -12.17
C MET A 153 -18.01 9.29 -11.76
N LYS A 154 -18.70 8.69 -10.78
CA LYS A 154 -19.95 9.20 -10.22
C LYS A 154 -19.79 10.60 -9.62
N LYS A 155 -18.68 10.87 -8.93
CA LYS A 155 -18.39 12.19 -8.36
C LYS A 155 -18.20 13.26 -9.43
N LEU A 156 -17.68 12.89 -10.60
CA LEU A 156 -17.47 13.79 -11.74
C LEU A 156 -18.66 13.81 -12.72
N ALA A 157 -19.77 13.13 -12.41
CA ALA A 157 -20.93 13.02 -13.29
C ALA A 157 -21.52 14.37 -13.73
N TYR A 158 -21.39 15.41 -12.90
CA TYR A 158 -21.81 16.78 -13.21
C TYR A 158 -21.02 17.42 -14.37
N LYS A 159 -19.85 16.87 -14.71
CA LYS A 159 -18.99 17.26 -15.84
C LYS A 159 -18.53 16.02 -16.60
N GLN A 160 -19.45 15.39 -17.33
CA GLN A 160 -19.22 14.12 -18.04
C GLN A 160 -17.98 14.12 -18.95
N ALA A 161 -17.75 15.21 -19.69
CA ALA A 161 -16.56 15.34 -20.55
C ALA A 161 -15.24 15.41 -19.76
N GLU A 162 -15.26 15.99 -18.56
CA GLU A 162 -14.08 15.96 -17.66
C GLU A 162 -13.93 14.58 -17.04
N ALA A 163 -15.02 13.95 -16.59
CA ALA A 163 -15.02 12.58 -16.07
C ALA A 163 -14.40 11.58 -17.06
N ASN A 164 -14.83 11.63 -18.34
CA ASN A 164 -14.28 10.76 -19.38
C ASN A 164 -12.79 11.03 -19.65
N ARG A 165 -12.35 12.30 -19.61
CA ARG A 165 -10.92 12.64 -19.71
C ARG A 165 -10.14 12.10 -18.52
N THR A 166 -10.63 12.26 -17.30
CA THR A 166 -10.05 11.67 -16.08
C THR A 166 -9.94 10.17 -16.20
N PHE A 167 -11.00 9.50 -16.63
CA PHE A 167 -11.01 8.05 -16.80
C PHE A 167 -10.00 7.59 -17.86
N GLY A 168 -9.89 8.30 -18.98
CA GLY A 168 -8.90 8.01 -20.02
C GLY A 168 -7.46 8.09 -19.50
N VAL A 169 -7.13 9.16 -18.78
CA VAL A 169 -5.81 9.34 -18.14
C VAL A 169 -5.57 8.24 -17.11
N LEU A 170 -6.53 7.99 -16.23
CA LEU A 170 -6.42 7.00 -15.16
C LEU A 170 -6.25 5.58 -15.71
N ARG A 171 -7.02 5.20 -16.76
CA ARG A 171 -6.89 3.91 -17.44
C ARG A 171 -5.48 3.74 -18.04
N LYS A 172 -4.93 4.79 -18.65
CA LYS A 172 -3.56 4.77 -19.20
C LYS A 172 -2.51 4.62 -18.10
N MET A 173 -2.66 5.36 -17.01
CA MET A 173 -1.78 5.28 -15.85
C MET A 173 -1.79 3.87 -15.25
N PHE A 174 -2.96 3.26 -15.03
CA PHE A 174 -3.00 1.90 -14.47
C PHE A 174 -2.46 0.82 -15.41
N ASN A 175 -2.59 0.98 -16.73
CA ASN A 175 -1.88 0.09 -17.67
C ASN A 175 -0.36 0.22 -17.52
N LEU A 176 0.17 1.45 -17.31
CA LEU A 176 1.60 1.63 -17.05
C LEU A 176 2.00 1.11 -15.67
N ALA A 177 1.13 1.19 -14.68
CA ALA A 177 1.38 0.61 -13.36
C ALA A 177 1.59 -0.92 -13.44
N GLU A 178 0.87 -1.61 -14.33
CA GLU A 178 1.11 -3.03 -14.62
C GLU A 178 2.49 -3.22 -15.26
N VAL A 179 2.79 -2.48 -16.33
CA VAL A 179 4.09 -2.55 -17.04
C VAL A 179 5.28 -2.24 -16.12
N TRP A 180 5.14 -1.31 -15.18
CA TRP A 180 6.19 -0.93 -14.23
C TRP A 180 6.24 -1.82 -12.99
N GLY A 181 5.42 -2.88 -12.93
CA GLY A 181 5.40 -3.83 -11.80
C GLY A 181 4.85 -3.22 -10.50
N LEU A 182 4.17 -2.08 -10.57
CA LEU A 182 3.47 -1.47 -9.43
C LEU A 182 2.16 -2.20 -9.11
N ARG A 183 1.63 -2.96 -10.09
CA ARG A 183 0.48 -3.84 -9.97
C ARG A 183 0.70 -5.12 -10.78
N PRO A 184 0.07 -6.24 -10.41
CA PRO A 184 0.06 -7.43 -11.25
C PRO A 184 -0.69 -7.19 -12.56
N ASP A 185 -0.28 -7.90 -13.61
CA ASP A 185 -0.90 -7.79 -14.94
C ASP A 185 -2.39 -8.13 -14.93
N GLY A 186 -3.17 -7.38 -15.72
CA GLY A 186 -4.62 -7.59 -15.87
C GLY A 186 -5.46 -7.11 -14.69
N THR A 187 -4.86 -6.49 -13.67
CA THR A 187 -5.54 -5.99 -12.47
C THR A 187 -6.04 -4.55 -12.60
N ASN A 188 -5.96 -3.91 -13.77
CA ASN A 188 -6.35 -2.53 -14.00
C ASN A 188 -7.79 -2.25 -13.49
N PRO A 189 -7.97 -1.36 -12.49
CA PRO A 189 -9.26 -1.11 -11.86
C PRO A 189 -10.22 -0.31 -12.75
N CYS A 190 -9.74 0.26 -13.85
CA CYS A 190 -10.59 0.92 -14.84
C CYS A 190 -11.25 -0.09 -15.80
N ARG A 191 -10.88 -1.38 -15.77
CA ARG A 191 -11.57 -2.40 -16.59
C ARG A 191 -13.04 -2.51 -16.20
N HIS A 192 -13.90 -2.63 -17.21
CA HIS A 192 -15.37 -2.77 -17.09
C HIS A 192 -16.13 -1.59 -16.49
N VAL A 193 -15.46 -0.45 -16.24
CA VAL A 193 -16.17 0.78 -15.85
C VAL A 193 -16.57 1.53 -17.13
N PRO A 194 -17.87 1.80 -17.36
CA PRO A 194 -18.33 2.49 -18.55
C PRO A 194 -17.97 3.98 -18.51
N MET A 195 -17.65 4.55 -19.67
CA MET A 195 -17.57 6.00 -19.87
C MET A 195 -18.97 6.58 -20.05
N TYR A 196 -19.15 7.87 -19.78
CA TYR A 196 -20.36 8.60 -20.14
C TYR A 196 -20.46 8.73 -21.67
N PRO A 197 -21.69 8.77 -22.24
CA PRO A 197 -21.87 8.97 -23.67
C PRO A 197 -21.21 10.29 -24.12
N PRO A 198 -20.68 10.37 -25.35
CA PRO A 198 -20.19 11.63 -25.89
C PRO A 198 -21.33 12.67 -25.87
N GLY A 199 -21.00 13.91 -25.51
CA GLY A 199 -21.97 15.01 -25.56
C GLY A 199 -22.45 15.25 -27.00
N LYS A 200 -23.59 15.93 -27.16
CA LYS A 200 -24.13 16.31 -28.48
C LYS A 200 -23.03 17.04 -29.27
N GLU A 201 -22.74 16.57 -30.48
CA GLU A 201 -21.80 17.23 -31.39
C GLU A 201 -22.23 18.68 -31.62
N THR A 202 -21.25 19.58 -31.58
CA THR A 202 -21.42 20.97 -32.00
C THR A 202 -21.91 20.93 -33.45
N ARG A 203 -23.14 21.42 -33.70
CA ARG A 203 -23.64 21.55 -35.07
C ARG A 203 -22.63 22.40 -35.85
N LEU A 204 -22.13 21.87 -36.96
CA LEU A 204 -21.31 22.63 -37.88
C LEU A 204 -22.12 23.87 -38.28
N ILE A 205 -21.53 25.04 -38.13
CA ILE A 205 -22.09 26.26 -38.70
C ILE A 205 -21.93 26.07 -40.21
N VAL A 206 -23.05 25.90 -40.90
CA VAL A 206 -23.10 25.90 -42.36
C VAL A 206 -23.41 27.35 -42.71
N ASP A 207 -22.45 28.04 -43.33
CA ASP A 207 -22.70 29.37 -43.90
C ASP A 207 -23.54 29.15 -45.17
N ASP A 208 -24.82 29.54 -45.13
CA ASP A 208 -25.71 29.64 -46.30
C ASP A 208 -25.45 30.94 -47.09
#